data_AF-A0A920U0T0-F1
#
_entry.id   AF-A0A920U0T0-F1
#
_cell.length_a   1.000
_cell.length_b   1.000
_cell.length_c   1.000
_cell.angle_alpha   90.00
_cell.angle_beta   90.00
_cell.angle_gamma   90.00
#
_symmetry.space_group_name_H-M   'P 1'
#
loop_
_entity.id
_entity.type
_entity.pdbx_description
1 polymer ?
#
loop_
_entity_poly.entity_id
_entity_poly.type
_entity_poly.pdbx_seq_one_letter_code
_entity_poly.pdbx_strand_id
1 'polypeptide(L)'
;MMMGELEYRKRNYDAAFNHLESAIDLNDNLYYTEPWAWMHPPRHALGALLLEQGHVETAEQVYRADLGIDKILARPLQHPNNVWSLHGYLECLQRTNQLSEAEEIQGALNSALAVSGKTHYLFLLLSSPSVSFRTYKH
;
A
#
# COMPACT_ATOMS: atom_id res chain seq x y z
N MET A 1 -0.61 8.86 10.73
CA MET A 1 0.05 8.84 9.40
C MET A 1 1.25 9.79 9.33
N MET A 2 1.07 11.12 9.29
CA MET A 2 2.18 12.08 9.12
C MET A 2 3.34 11.90 10.11
N MET A 3 3.06 11.66 11.40
CA MET A 3 4.11 11.41 12.39
C MET A 3 4.89 10.12 12.12
N GLY A 4 4.23 9.07 11.60
CA GLY A 4 4.90 7.82 11.23
C GLY A 4 5.90 8.02 10.09
N GLU A 5 5.51 8.73 9.04
CA GLU A 5 6.40 9.08 7.92
C GLU A 5 7.58 9.96 8.36
N LEU A 6 7.32 10.93 9.25
CA LEU A 6 8.37 11.81 9.79
C LEU A 6 9.40 11.03 10.61
N GLU A 7 8.96 10.15 11.50
CA GLU A 7 9.85 9.33 12.31
C GLU A 7 10.62 8.31 11.44
N TYR A 8 9.99 7.77 10.39
CA TYR A 8 10.68 6.91 9.43
C TYR A 8 11.84 7.64 8.74
N ARG A 9 11.62 8.89 8.32
CA ARG A 9 12.68 9.74 7.71
C ARG A 9 13.81 10.08 8.69
N LYS A 10 13.53 10.09 9.99
CA LYS A 10 14.54 10.23 11.06
C LYS A 10 15.25 8.92 11.40
N ARG A 11 14.90 7.80 10.76
CA ARG A 11 15.37 6.44 11.04
C ARG A 11 14.92 5.88 12.40
N ASN A 12 13.87 6.45 12.98
CA ASN A 12 13.25 5.94 14.20
C ASN A 12 12.18 4.91 13.82
N TYR A 13 12.61 3.75 13.33
CA TYR A 13 11.73 2.77 12.70
C TYR A 13 10.65 2.21 13.64
N ASP A 14 10.99 1.88 14.88
CA ASP A 14 10.01 1.36 15.86
C ASP A 14 8.89 2.37 16.13
N ALA A 15 9.26 3.64 16.36
CA ALA A 15 8.29 4.71 16.57
C ALA A 15 7.45 4.98 15.31
N ALA A 16 8.08 4.91 14.13
CA ALA A 16 7.39 5.07 12.86
C ALA A 16 6.30 4.02 12.66
N PHE A 17 6.62 2.74 12.84
CA PHE A 17 5.66 1.65 12.68
C PHE A 17 4.54 1.72 13.72
N ASN A 18 4.86 1.98 14.99
CA ASN A 18 3.84 2.18 16.03
C ASN A 18 2.85 3.31 15.66
N HIS A 19 3.34 4.42 15.12
CA HIS A 19 2.48 5.53 14.68
C HIS A 19 1.63 5.21 13.44
N LEU A 20 2.09 4.30 12.59
CA LEU A 20 1.34 3.85 11.40
C LEU A 20 0.28 2.83 11.77
N GLU A 21 0.60 1.86 12.63
CA GLU A 21 -0.36 0.89 13.17
C GLU A 21 -1.47 1.60 13.94
N SER A 22 -1.13 2.53 14.83
CA SER A 22 -2.12 3.36 15.54
C SER A 22 -3.01 4.15 14.58
N ALA A 23 -2.46 4.62 13.45
CA ALA A 23 -3.25 5.35 12.46
C ALA A 23 -4.22 4.44 11.70
N ILE A 24 -3.85 3.18 11.48
CA ILE A 24 -4.73 2.16 10.92
C ILE A 24 -5.87 1.86 11.89
N ASP A 25 -5.58 1.62 13.16
CA ASP A 25 -6.59 1.32 14.17
C ASP A 25 -7.61 2.47 14.31
N LEU A 26 -7.12 3.71 14.32
CA LEU A 26 -8.00 4.88 14.33
C LEU A 26 -8.83 4.99 13.05
N ASN A 27 -8.24 4.71 11.88
CA ASN A 27 -8.93 4.74 10.61
C ASN A 27 -10.06 3.69 10.54
N ASP A 28 -9.79 2.48 11.01
CA ASP A 28 -10.75 1.38 10.95
C ASP A 28 -11.91 1.55 11.95
N ASN A 29 -11.67 2.26 13.06
CA ASN A 29 -12.68 2.54 14.09
C ASN A 29 -13.40 3.87 13.90
N LEU A 30 -13.15 4.61 12.81
CA LEU A 30 -13.92 5.82 12.53
C LEU A 30 -15.38 5.46 12.28
N TYR A 31 -16.28 6.19 12.93
CA TYR A 31 -17.70 6.12 12.64
C TYR A 31 -17.92 6.43 11.16
N TYR A 32 -18.52 5.48 10.44
CA TYR A 32 -18.86 5.64 9.04
C TYR A 32 -19.80 6.84 8.86
N THR A 33 -19.34 7.88 8.16
CA THR A 33 -20.12 9.05 7.77
C THR A 33 -20.08 9.22 6.27
N GLU A 34 -21.23 9.37 5.61
CA GLU A 34 -21.30 9.69 4.18
C GLU A 34 -21.34 11.21 3.93
N PRO A 35 -20.63 11.71 2.91
CA PRO A 35 -19.67 10.98 2.07
C PRO A 35 -18.37 10.70 2.83
N TRP A 36 -17.74 9.56 2.53
CA TRP A 36 -16.44 9.20 3.11
C TRP A 36 -15.45 10.36 2.96
N ALA A 37 -14.75 10.69 4.05
CA ALA A 37 -13.64 11.63 3.94
C ALA A 37 -12.60 10.99 3.00
N TRP A 38 -12.19 11.71 1.94
CA TRP A 38 -11.03 11.37 1.12
C TRP A 38 -9.76 11.43 1.98
N MET A 39 -9.57 10.47 2.88
CA MET A 39 -8.34 10.26 3.61
C MET A 39 -7.40 9.41 2.76
N HIS A 40 -6.14 9.82 2.72
CA HIS A 40 -5.08 8.98 2.18
C HIS A 40 -4.97 7.75 3.07
N PRO A 41 -5.29 6.53 2.58
CA PRO A 41 -5.40 5.36 3.44
C PRO A 41 -4.01 5.02 4.03
N PRO A 42 -3.88 4.94 5.37
CA PRO A 42 -2.59 4.75 6.03
C PRO A 42 -1.93 3.41 5.67
N ARG A 43 -2.73 2.42 5.25
CA ARG A 43 -2.28 1.09 4.81
C ARG A 43 -1.37 1.14 3.59
N HIS A 44 -1.58 2.08 2.67
CA HIS A 44 -0.70 2.25 1.52
C HIS A 44 0.73 2.63 1.94
N ALA A 45 0.84 3.66 2.79
CA ALA A 45 2.13 4.13 3.30
C ALA A 45 2.82 3.05 4.13
N LEU A 46 2.08 2.37 5.02
CA LEU A 46 2.65 1.31 5.85
C LEU A 46 3.23 0.16 4.99
N GLY A 47 2.46 -0.36 4.04
CA GLY A 47 2.91 -1.46 3.17
C GLY A 47 4.17 -1.11 2.38
N ALA A 48 4.26 0.13 1.87
CA ALA A 48 5.43 0.59 1.12
C ALA A 48 6.69 0.67 2.01
N LEU A 49 6.56 1.18 3.25
CA LEU A 49 7.67 1.27 4.19
C LEU A 49 8.12 -0.11 4.70
N LEU A 50 7.17 -1.04 4.90
CA LEU A 50 7.49 -2.43 5.25
C LEU A 50 8.27 -3.12 4.12
N LEU A 51 7.86 -2.92 2.87
CA LEU A 51 8.59 -3.46 1.71
C LEU A 51 10.00 -2.89 1.59
N GLU A 52 10.17 -1.59 1.83
CA GLU A 52 11.49 -0.94 1.79
C GLU A 52 12.45 -1.53 2.83
N GLN A 53 11.94 -1.85 4.02
CA GLN A 53 12.72 -2.50 5.09
C GLN A 53 12.89 -4.02 4.91
N GLY A 54 12.26 -4.61 3.88
CA GLY A 54 12.32 -6.05 3.62
C GLY A 54 11.36 -6.91 4.46
N HIS A 55 10.41 -6.30 5.17
CA HIS A 55 9.33 -7.00 5.89
C HIS A 55 8.22 -7.43 4.91
N VAL A 56 8.58 -8.31 3.96
CA VAL A 56 7.72 -8.67 2.83
C VAL A 56 6.44 -9.36 3.29
N GLU A 57 6.50 -10.30 4.22
CA GLU A 57 5.33 -11.04 4.71
C GLU A 57 4.32 -10.11 5.43
N THR A 58 4.82 -9.17 6.23
CA THR A 58 3.97 -8.18 6.92
C THR A 58 3.33 -7.21 5.93
N ALA A 59 4.09 -6.75 4.93
CA ALA A 59 3.58 -5.90 3.87
C ALA A 59 2.48 -6.60 3.07
N GLU A 60 2.67 -7.89 2.78
CA GLU A 60 1.70 -8.73 2.09
C GLU A 60 0.35 -8.73 2.80
N GLN A 61 0.35 -8.97 4.13
CA GLN A 61 -0.87 -8.97 4.95
C GLN A 61 -1.56 -7.60 4.94
N VAL A 62 -0.80 -6.50 5.00
CA VAL A 62 -1.36 -5.13 4.95
C VAL A 62 -2.08 -4.90 3.62
N TYR A 63 -1.50 -5.33 2.50
CA TYR A 63 -2.13 -5.18 1.19
C TYR A 63 -3.32 -6.12 0.99
N ARG A 64 -3.26 -7.37 1.45
CA ARG A 64 -4.38 -8.31 1.39
C ARG A 64 -5.59 -7.82 2.18
N ALA A 65 -5.35 -7.21 3.34
CA ALA A 65 -6.40 -6.59 4.14
C ALA A 65 -7.04 -5.40 3.41
N ASP A 66 -6.23 -4.51 2.82
CA ASP A 66 -6.73 -3.35 2.06
C ASP A 66 -7.54 -3.77 0.83
N LEU A 67 -7.09 -4.78 0.08
CA LEU A 67 -7.79 -5.30 -1.09
C LEU A 67 -9.07 -6.09 -0.73
N GLY A 68 -9.25 -6.42 0.55
CA GLY A 68 -10.39 -7.22 1.02
C GLY A 68 -10.28 -8.72 0.72
N ILE A 69 -9.08 -9.21 0.41
CA ILE A 69 -8.82 -10.64 0.11
C ILE A 69 -9.05 -11.48 1.37
N ASP A 70 -8.54 -11.02 2.52
CA ASP A 70 -8.63 -11.74 3.79
C ASP A 70 -9.94 -11.51 4.55
N LYS A 71 -10.83 -10.64 4.05
CA LYS A 71 -12.13 -10.27 4.66
C LYS A 71 -12.06 -9.82 6.13
N ILE A 72 -10.88 -9.41 6.60
CA ILE A 72 -10.64 -8.95 7.98
C ILE A 72 -11.33 -7.59 8.22
N LEU A 73 -11.28 -6.71 7.22
CA LEU A 73 -11.89 -5.38 7.30
C LEU A 73 -13.38 -5.43 6.94
N ALA A 74 -14.17 -4.56 7.55
CA ALA A 74 -15.54 -4.34 7.14
C ALA A 74 -15.58 -3.91 5.66
N ARG A 75 -16.57 -4.38 4.89
CA ARG A 75 -16.66 -4.09 3.43
C ARG A 75 -16.42 -2.62 3.06
N PRO A 76 -16.95 -1.62 3.79
CA PRO A 76 -16.73 -0.21 3.42
C PRO A 76 -15.28 0.26 3.47
N LEU A 77 -14.42 -0.46 4.20
CA LEU A 77 -12.99 -0.17 4.37
C LEU A 77 -12.10 -0.98 3.41
N GLN A 78 -12.70 -1.82 2.57
CA GLN A 78 -11.99 -2.59 1.56
C GLN A 78 -11.93 -1.81 0.25
N HIS A 79 -10.77 -1.84 -0.41
CA HIS A 79 -10.49 -1.15 -1.66
C HIS A 79 -10.02 -2.12 -2.75
N PRO A 80 -10.90 -2.98 -3.31
CA PRO A 80 -10.49 -4.06 -4.22
C PRO A 80 -9.77 -3.62 -5.49
N ASN A 81 -10.03 -2.40 -5.97
CA ASN A 81 -9.45 -1.84 -7.19
C ASN A 81 -8.38 -0.77 -6.90
N ASN A 82 -7.85 -0.71 -5.68
CA ASN A 82 -6.78 0.21 -5.34
C ASN A 82 -5.49 -0.21 -6.05
N VAL A 83 -5.12 0.53 -7.10
CA VAL A 83 -3.94 0.24 -7.93
C VAL A 83 -2.65 0.24 -7.11
N TRP A 84 -2.53 1.08 -6.09
CA TRP A 84 -1.33 1.12 -5.26
C TRP A 84 -1.18 -0.15 -4.43
N SER A 85 -2.28 -0.62 -3.84
CA SER A 85 -2.29 -1.87 -3.07
C SER A 85 -2.12 -3.09 -3.97
N LEU A 86 -2.70 -3.07 -5.18
CA LEU A 86 -2.48 -4.10 -6.19
C LEU A 86 -1.00 -4.17 -6.62
N HIS A 87 -0.36 -3.02 -6.85
CA HIS A 87 1.06 -2.96 -7.20
C HIS A 87 1.95 -3.43 -6.05
N GLY A 88 1.73 -2.94 -4.83
CA GLY A 88 2.49 -3.35 -3.66
C GLY A 88 2.33 -4.84 -3.35
N TYR A 89 1.11 -5.37 -3.49
CA TYR A 89 0.84 -6.80 -3.33
C TYR A 89 1.55 -7.65 -4.38
N LEU A 90 1.50 -7.24 -5.65
CA LEU A 90 2.22 -7.90 -6.73
C LEU A 90 3.73 -7.97 -6.46
N GLU A 91 4.32 -6.88 -5.98
CA GLU A 91 5.74 -6.83 -5.60
C GLU A 91 6.06 -7.78 -4.44
N CYS A 92 5.16 -7.91 -3.46
CA CYS A 92 5.30 -8.89 -2.38
C CYS A 92 5.30 -10.32 -2.93
N LEU A 93 4.32 -10.67 -3.78
CA LEU A 93 4.18 -12.00 -4.38
C LEU A 93 5.38 -12.38 -5.26
N GLN A 94 5.94 -11.41 -5.99
CA GLN A 94 7.17 -11.62 -6.77
C GLN A 94 8.38 -11.90 -5.88
N ARG A 95 8.50 -11.21 -4.73
CA ARG A 95 9.59 -11.43 -3.77
C ARG A 95 9.44 -12.75 -2.99
N THR A 96 8.21 -13.20 -2.74
CA THR A 96 7.91 -14.49 -2.09
C THR A 96 7.83 -15.65 -3.08
N ASN A 97 8.06 -15.39 -4.38
CA ASN A 97 8.06 -16.37 -5.47
C ASN A 97 6.69 -17.08 -5.69
N GLN A 98 5.59 -16.40 -5.34
CA GLN A 98 4.22 -16.85 -5.52
C GLN A 98 3.69 -16.46 -6.90
N LEU A 99 4.29 -17.04 -7.95
CA LEU A 99 4.11 -16.59 -9.34
C LEU A 99 2.68 -16.77 -9.89
N SER A 100 1.96 -17.82 -9.46
CA SER A 100 0.59 -18.06 -9.91
C SER A 100 -0.37 -16.96 -9.44
N GLU A 101 -0.27 -16.57 -8.17
CA GLU A 101 -1.09 -15.50 -7.61
C GLU A 101 -0.65 -14.14 -8.17
N ALA A 102 0.65 -13.96 -8.42
CA ALA A 102 1.18 -12.74 -9.04
C ALA A 102 0.57 -12.50 -10.44
N GLU A 103 0.37 -13.54 -11.25
CA GLU A 103 -0.27 -13.42 -12.56
C GLU A 103 -1.73 -12.96 -12.48
N GLU A 104 -2.49 -13.50 -11.52
CA GLU A 104 -3.88 -13.10 -11.28
C GLU A 104 -3.98 -11.62 -10.87
N ILE A 105 -3.14 -11.21 -9.91
CA ILE A 105 -3.09 -9.83 -9.41
C ILE A 105 -2.59 -8.87 -10.50
N GLN A 106 -1.66 -9.30 -11.34
CA GLN A 106 -1.21 -8.52 -12.50
C GLN A 106 -2.36 -8.25 -13.49
N GLY A 107 -3.26 -9.22 -13.69
CA GLY A 107 -4.48 -9.06 -14.49
C GLY A 107 -5.45 -8.04 -13.88
N ALA A 108 -5.67 -8.12 -12.57
CA ALA A 108 -6.48 -7.16 -11.83
C ALA A 108 -5.90 -5.74 -11.90
N LEU A 109 -4.58 -5.60 -11.73
CA LEU A 109 -3.86 -4.34 -11.84
C LEU A 109 -4.02 -3.71 -13.23
N ASN A 110 -3.85 -4.50 -14.29
CA ASN A 110 -4.03 -4.03 -15.67
C ASN A 110 -5.45 -3.52 -15.92
N SER A 111 -6.44 -4.18 -15.34
CA SER A 111 -7.85 -3.81 -15.45
C SER A 111 -8.14 -2.51 -14.70
N ALA A 112 -7.63 -2.37 -13.47
CA ALA A 112 -7.76 -1.15 -12.68
C ALA A 112 -7.06 0.06 -13.35
N LEU A 113 -5.88 -0.15 -13.95
CA LEU A 113 -5.15 0.87 -14.72
C LEU A 113 -5.89 1.29 -15.99
N ALA A 114 -6.60 0.36 -16.65
CA ALA A 114 -7.41 0.68 -17.82
C ALA A 114 -8.59 1.60 -17.46
N VAL A 115 -9.21 1.40 -16.29
CA VAL A 115 -10.32 2.23 -15.80
C VAL A 115 -9.84 3.60 -15.33
N SER A 116 -8.71 3.68 -14.64
CA SER A 116 -8.21 4.95 -14.08
C SER A 116 -7.55 5.89 -15.11
N GLY A 117 -7.36 5.43 -16.36
CA GLY A 117 -6.64 6.17 -17.39
C GLY A 117 -5.13 6.12 -17.21
N LYS A 118 -4.42 5.54 -18.17
CA LYS A 118 -2.95 5.35 -18.17
C LYS A 118 -2.14 6.64 -17.95
N THR A 119 -2.72 7.81 -18.18
CA THR A 119 -2.03 9.12 -18.18
C THR A 119 -1.75 9.69 -16.80
N HIS A 120 -2.55 9.36 -15.77
CA HIS A 120 -2.32 9.89 -14.41
C HIS A 120 -1.34 9.02 -13.59
N TYR A 121 -1.32 7.72 -13.84
CA TYR A 121 -0.47 6.76 -13.12
C TYR A 121 1.03 6.92 -13.41
N LEU A 122 1.41 7.24 -14.65
CA LEU A 122 2.82 7.43 -15.01
C LEU A 122 3.44 8.65 -14.30
N PHE A 123 2.63 9.70 -14.08
CA PHE A 123 3.05 10.92 -13.39
C PHE A 123 3.22 10.71 -11.88
N LEU A 124 2.37 9.87 -11.27
CA LEU A 124 2.41 9.55 -9.85
C LEU A 124 3.52 8.55 -9.48
N LEU A 125 3.85 7.61 -10.37
CA LEU A 125 5.01 6.71 -10.20
C LEU A 125 6.34 7.47 -10.26
N LEU A 126 6.44 8.52 -11.08
CA LEU A 126 7.64 9.37 -11.19
C LEU A 126 7.78 10.38 -10.03
N SER A 127 6.71 10.64 -9.27
CA SER A 127 6.70 11.59 -8.13
C SER A 127 6.71 10.92 -6.75
N SER A 128 6.58 9.60 -6.70
CA SER A 128 6.74 8.83 -5.45
C SER A 128 8.23 8.51 -5.23
N PRO A 129 8.90 9.10 -4.21
CA PRO A 129 10.34 8.93 -4.02
C PRO A 129 10.76 7.50 -3.65
N SER A 130 9.81 6.60 -3.39
CA SER A 130 10.06 5.20 -3.00
C SER A 130 10.49 4.30 -4.17
N VAL A 131 10.38 4.73 -5.43
CA VAL A 131 10.72 3.90 -6.61
C VAL A 131 12.10 4.20 -7.20
N SER A 132 12.85 5.18 -6.67
CA SER A 132 14.14 5.56 -7.26
C SER A 132 15.25 5.74 -6.23
N PHE A 133 15.89 4.63 -5.84
CA PHE A 133 17.31 4.63 -5.48
C PHE A 133 17.97 3.30 -5.84
N ARG A 134 17.77 2.81 -7.06
CA ARG A 134 18.59 1.73 -7.62
C ARG A 134 18.87 1.90 -9.10
N THR A 135 19.50 3.02 -9.48
CA THR A 135 20.45 3.12 -10.61
C THR A 135 20.96 4.56 -10.74
N TYR A 136 22.04 4.92 -10.05
CA TYR A 136 23.04 5.88 -10.56
C TYR A 136 24.38 5.54 -9.91
N LYS A 137 25.12 4.66 -10.57
CA LYS A 137 26.55 4.46 -10.37
C LYS A 137 27.21 4.87 -11.70
N HIS A 138 27.81 6.04 -11.73
CA HIS A 138 28.98 6.39 -12.55
C HIS A 138 29.66 7.59 -11.92
#